data_AF-A0AAE8MVS2-F1
#
_entry.id   AF-A0AAE8MVS2-F1
#
_cell.length_a   1.000
_cell.length_b   1.000
_cell.length_c   1.000
_cell.angle_alpha   90.00
_cell.angle_beta   90.00
_cell.angle_gamma   90.00
#
_symmetry.space_group_name_H-M   'P 1'
#
loop_
_entity.id
_entity.type
_entity.pdbx_description
1 polymer ?
#
loop_
_entity_poly.entity_id
_entity_poly.type
_entity_poly.pdbx_seq_one_letter_code
_entity_poly.pdbx_strand_id
1 'polypeptide(L)'
;MCGDGGGSHGGSHTRQDAGAPNFPWDAGAFDAHCHPTDTMASVALIPGMKARGLAIMATRSQDQDLVSEVASRLGATHKSDFSAPETTTTTPSSSSAKVIPSFGWHPWFSHQLLNDTDAAAPTLPPDPTNTEAVEDFKAKHYASILAPPPTDPSFIAQLPTPTSLSAFLTATRSRLAAHPGAALVGEIGLDKAFRLPGKWADGGPPRDESLTPGGREGRKLSPHGVTMAHQVAVFRAHLALAGELGLPVSVHGVQAHGVLYDTIAALWKGYERDVLSKRERNRVAPHAEDWSSSSSEEDEDEDQDQDQDRPARKEASKDKGAGDVKGKPFPPRICLHSFSGSTEVLRRYLKPQVPADVYFSLSMAVNLGTSSGAERFADVVGEIPGDRILVESDLHAAGAEMDDALEDMYRRVCEVKGWELRDGVERIGRNFEAFVFG
;
A
#
# COMPACT_ATOMS: atom_id res chain seq x y z
N MET A 1 -8.59 10.96 -0.24
CA MET A 1 -7.51 11.83 0.29
C MET A 1 -6.53 12.08 -0.83
N CYS A 2 -6.01 13.27 -1.18
CA CYS A 2 -6.34 14.68 -0.95
C CYS A 2 -7.51 15.17 -1.84
N GLY A 3 -8.72 15.13 -1.30
CA GLY A 3 -9.86 15.85 -1.84
C GLY A 3 -10.16 16.98 -0.89
N ASP A 4 -9.92 18.24 -1.29
CA ASP A 4 -10.45 19.40 -0.57
C ASP A 4 -11.99 19.35 -0.58
N GLY A 5 -12.54 18.69 0.42
CA GLY A 5 -13.91 18.85 0.89
C GLY A 5 -13.85 19.73 2.14
N GLY A 6 -13.63 21.03 1.94
CA GLY A 6 -13.79 22.05 2.98
C GLY A 6 -15.27 22.17 3.37
N GLY A 7 -15.77 21.20 4.10
CA GLY A 7 -17.01 21.29 4.86
C GLY A 7 -16.64 21.48 6.32
N SER A 8 -16.75 22.71 6.82
CA SER A 8 -16.75 22.97 8.26
C SER A 8 -17.90 22.16 8.87
N HIS A 9 -17.58 21.04 9.50
CA HIS A 9 -18.42 20.36 10.47
C HIS A 9 -17.69 20.44 11.79
N GLY A 10 -17.86 21.59 12.45
CA GLY A 10 -17.62 21.73 13.88
C GLY A 10 -18.55 20.78 14.62
N GLY A 11 -18.06 19.55 14.82
CA GLY A 11 -18.68 18.51 15.61
C GLY A 11 -17.59 17.74 16.31
N SER A 12 -16.99 18.37 17.33
CA SER A 12 -16.28 17.61 18.37
C SER A 12 -17.29 16.69 19.02
N HIS A 13 -17.32 15.45 18.56
CA HIS A 13 -17.85 14.33 19.31
C HIS A 13 -16.67 13.50 19.80
N THR A 14 -15.85 14.09 20.68
CA THR A 14 -15.25 13.30 21.76
C THR A 14 -16.39 12.80 22.65
N ARG A 15 -17.09 11.74 22.23
CA ARG A 15 -17.69 10.84 23.20
C ARG A 15 -16.55 10.03 23.77
N GLN A 16 -15.87 10.60 24.77
CA GLN A 16 -15.35 9.75 25.82
C GLN A 16 -16.59 9.15 26.49
N ASP A 17 -17.02 7.98 26.02
CA ASP A 17 -17.96 7.17 26.77
C ASP A 17 -17.26 6.90 28.11
N ALA A 18 -17.81 7.45 29.19
CA ALA A 18 -17.24 7.47 30.53
C ALA A 18 -17.12 6.07 31.20
N GLY A 19 -17.12 4.99 30.39
CA GLY A 19 -16.91 3.60 30.78
C GLY A 19 -16.14 2.76 29.76
N ALA A 20 -15.63 3.32 28.65
CA ALA A 20 -14.78 2.58 27.72
C ALA A 20 -13.38 2.34 28.32
N PRO A 21 -12.81 1.12 28.21
CA PRO A 21 -11.48 0.84 28.73
C PRO A 21 -10.42 1.68 27.99
N ASN A 22 -9.39 2.10 28.74
CA ASN A 22 -8.21 2.77 28.17
C ASN A 22 -7.60 1.92 27.05
N PHE A 23 -7.12 2.56 25.98
CA PHE A 23 -6.50 1.84 24.88
C PHE A 23 -5.14 1.27 25.29
N PRO A 24 -4.87 -0.02 25.03
CA PRO A 24 -3.65 -0.70 25.46
C PRO A 24 -2.48 -0.39 24.50
N TRP A 25 -2.00 0.84 24.48
CA TRP A 25 -0.85 1.25 23.64
C TRP A 25 0.41 0.40 23.90
N ASP A 26 0.58 -0.11 25.12
CA ASP A 26 1.67 -1.02 25.51
C ASP A 26 1.59 -2.39 24.83
N ALA A 27 0.42 -2.80 24.31
CA ALA A 27 0.27 -4.00 23.49
C ALA A 27 0.93 -3.88 22.11
N GLY A 28 1.20 -2.65 21.64
CA GLY A 28 1.92 -2.39 20.40
C GLY A 28 1.01 -2.15 19.21
N ALA A 29 0.34 -0.99 19.17
CA ALA A 29 -0.36 -0.53 17.98
C ALA A 29 0.62 0.04 16.95
N PHE A 30 0.47 -0.38 15.71
CA PHE A 30 1.26 0.08 14.55
C PHE A 30 0.39 0.82 13.56
N ASP A 31 1.00 1.75 12.82
CA ASP A 31 0.42 2.38 11.65
C ASP A 31 1.01 1.75 10.40
N ALA A 32 0.17 1.02 9.65
CA ALA A 32 0.59 0.34 8.43
C ALA A 32 0.85 1.27 7.24
N HIS A 33 0.40 2.52 7.31
CA HIS A 33 0.50 3.47 6.20
C HIS A 33 0.20 4.90 6.63
N CYS A 34 1.20 5.79 6.51
CA CYS A 34 0.98 7.23 6.68
C CYS A 34 1.95 8.09 5.87
N HIS A 35 1.68 9.39 5.83
CA HIS A 35 2.40 10.38 5.02
C HIS A 35 2.95 11.55 5.85
N PRO A 36 3.66 11.35 6.98
CA PRO A 36 4.09 12.46 7.84
C PRO A 36 5.08 13.42 7.15
N THR A 37 5.68 13.03 6.03
CA THR A 37 6.54 13.89 5.21
C THR A 37 5.76 14.87 4.33
N ASP A 38 4.43 14.76 4.23
CA ASP A 38 3.61 15.82 3.63
C ASP A 38 3.58 17.07 4.50
N THR A 39 3.73 16.94 5.83
CA THR A 39 3.90 18.05 6.77
C THR A 39 5.19 17.85 7.56
N MET A 40 6.33 18.25 6.99
CA MET A 40 7.66 18.00 7.56
C MET A 40 7.86 18.52 8.99
N ALA A 41 7.16 19.59 9.38
CA ALA A 41 7.19 20.11 10.75
C ALA A 41 6.68 19.08 11.79
N SER A 42 5.76 18.20 11.39
CA SER A 42 5.16 17.18 12.26
C SER A 42 6.08 16.00 12.55
N VAL A 43 7.08 15.73 11.69
CA VAL A 43 8.02 14.60 11.84
C VAL A 43 8.74 14.61 13.19
N ALA A 44 9.01 15.80 13.75
CA ALA A 44 9.64 15.94 15.06
C ALA A 44 8.79 15.37 16.22
N LEU A 45 7.49 15.14 16.00
CA LEU A 45 6.56 14.57 16.98
C LEU A 45 6.60 13.04 17.01
N ILE A 46 7.10 12.37 15.96
CA ILE A 46 7.13 10.90 15.85
C ILE A 46 7.72 10.20 17.09
N PRO A 47 8.86 10.66 17.67
CA PRO A 47 9.42 10.02 18.87
C PRO A 47 8.46 10.01 20.07
N GLY A 48 7.58 11.00 20.18
CA GLY A 48 6.62 11.15 21.27
C GLY A 48 5.26 10.49 21.02
N MET A 49 5.02 9.95 19.82
CA MET A 49 3.77 9.26 19.50
C MET A 49 3.63 7.96 20.28
N LYS A 50 2.37 7.59 20.58
CA LYS A 50 2.03 6.36 21.30
C LYS A 50 2.13 5.12 20.41
N ALA A 51 1.89 5.27 19.10
CA ALA A 51 2.12 4.20 18.14
C ALA A 51 3.55 3.63 18.24
N ARG A 52 3.66 2.31 18.19
CA ARG A 52 4.92 1.55 18.32
C ARG A 52 5.79 1.68 17.09
N GLY A 53 5.19 1.69 15.91
CA GLY A 53 5.90 1.89 14.64
C GLY A 53 4.96 2.37 13.55
N LEU A 54 5.52 3.05 12.57
CA LEU A 54 4.84 3.71 11.46
C LEU A 54 5.53 3.32 10.15
N ALA A 55 4.78 2.83 9.17
CA ALA A 55 5.28 2.74 7.80
C ALA A 55 4.98 4.05 7.05
N ILE A 56 6.03 4.77 6.67
CA ILE A 56 5.91 6.10 6.03
C ILE A 56 6.13 5.99 4.52
N MET A 57 5.22 6.54 3.73
CA MET A 57 5.21 6.37 2.28
C MET A 57 5.87 7.53 1.54
N ALA A 58 6.78 7.22 0.63
CA ALA A 58 7.21 8.15 -0.40
C ALA A 58 6.28 8.03 -1.63
N THR A 59 5.47 9.06 -1.90
CA THR A 59 4.41 9.00 -2.94
C THR A 59 4.84 9.64 -4.26
N ARG A 60 5.68 10.67 -4.20
CA ARG A 60 6.15 11.47 -5.35
C ARG A 60 7.66 11.74 -5.26
N SER A 61 8.20 12.48 -6.23
CA SER A 61 9.63 12.78 -6.32
C SER A 61 10.21 13.43 -5.06
N GLN A 62 9.51 14.41 -4.50
CA GLN A 62 9.98 15.15 -3.32
C GLN A 62 10.10 14.24 -2.09
N ASP A 63 9.18 13.29 -1.94
CA ASP A 63 9.11 12.46 -0.73
C ASP A 63 10.26 11.45 -0.65
N GLN A 64 10.86 11.07 -1.78
CA GLN A 64 11.87 10.01 -1.83
C GLN A 64 13.08 10.32 -0.93
N ASP A 65 13.56 11.57 -0.99
CA ASP A 65 14.67 12.04 -0.16
C ASP A 65 14.21 12.32 1.27
N LEU A 66 13.04 12.92 1.44
CA LEU A 66 12.49 13.24 2.77
C LEU A 66 12.28 11.98 3.61
N VAL A 67 11.62 10.96 3.06
CA VAL A 67 11.41 9.67 3.73
C VAL A 67 12.73 9.00 4.06
N SER A 68 13.71 9.05 3.15
CA SER A 68 15.04 8.49 3.42
C SER A 68 15.78 9.24 4.54
N GLU A 69 15.63 10.55 4.64
CA GLU A 69 16.21 11.37 5.72
C GLU A 69 15.51 11.15 7.07
N VAL A 70 14.19 10.93 7.07
CA VAL A 70 13.46 10.56 8.28
C VAL A 70 13.90 9.17 8.76
N ALA A 71 13.99 8.21 7.83
CA ALA A 71 14.41 6.84 8.16
C ALA A 71 15.88 6.74 8.60
N SER A 72 16.79 7.60 8.13
CA SER A 72 18.16 7.61 8.64
C SER A 72 18.26 8.02 10.12
N ARG A 73 17.25 8.72 10.65
CA ARG A 73 17.19 9.19 12.04
C ARG A 73 16.31 8.32 12.94
N LEU A 74 15.18 7.84 12.41
CA LEU A 74 14.13 7.17 13.17
C LEU A 74 13.79 5.77 12.63
N GLY A 75 14.52 5.28 11.63
CA GLY A 75 14.26 4.01 10.97
C GLY A 75 14.60 2.83 11.87
N ALA A 76 13.72 1.84 11.89
CA ALA A 76 14.03 0.52 12.43
C ALA A 76 14.96 -0.22 11.47
N THR A 77 15.73 -1.16 12.01
CA THR A 77 16.59 -2.07 11.24
C THR A 77 16.18 -3.52 11.47
N HIS A 78 15.58 -3.81 12.63
CA HIS A 78 15.20 -5.15 13.01
C HIS A 78 13.87 -5.15 13.75
N LYS A 79 13.14 -6.26 13.69
CA LYS A 79 11.86 -6.44 14.41
C LYS A 79 11.96 -6.12 15.91
N SER A 80 13.12 -6.42 16.52
CA SER A 80 13.39 -6.18 17.93
C SER A 80 13.37 -4.71 18.33
N ASP A 81 13.55 -3.78 17.38
CA ASP A 81 13.49 -2.34 17.63
C ASP A 81 12.09 -1.89 18.08
N PHE A 82 11.07 -2.71 17.79
CA PHE A 82 9.68 -2.52 18.21
C PHE A 82 9.30 -3.33 19.46
N SER A 83 10.25 -3.95 20.15
CA SER A 83 9.93 -4.72 21.38
C SER A 83 9.30 -3.82 22.44
N ALA A 84 8.40 -4.38 23.25
CA ALA A 84 7.82 -3.67 24.38
C ALA A 84 8.94 -3.18 25.31
N PRO A 85 8.85 -1.95 25.87
CA PRO A 85 9.85 -1.47 26.80
C PRO A 85 9.90 -2.37 28.03
N GLU A 86 11.08 -2.90 28.37
CA GLU A 86 11.27 -3.70 29.58
C GLU A 86 10.98 -2.81 30.81
N THR A 87 10.07 -3.26 31.67
CA THR A 87 9.60 -2.54 32.87
C THR A 87 10.63 -2.47 34.00
N THR A 88 11.86 -2.93 33.79
CA THR A 88 12.84 -3.19 34.86
C THR A 88 14.17 -2.44 34.78
N THR A 89 14.37 -1.57 33.79
CA THR A 89 15.62 -0.79 33.69
C THR A 89 15.35 0.71 33.79
N THR A 90 15.97 1.35 34.79
CA THR A 90 16.00 2.80 35.05
C THR A 90 16.76 3.59 33.98
N THR A 91 17.00 2.98 32.82
CA THR A 91 17.68 3.56 31.66
C THR A 91 16.68 3.55 30.50
N PRO A 92 16.33 4.71 29.91
CA PRO A 92 15.40 4.73 28.79
C PRO A 92 15.92 3.82 27.69
N SER A 93 15.12 2.84 27.26
CA SER A 93 15.40 2.02 26.08
C SER A 93 15.71 2.95 24.91
N SER A 94 16.93 2.88 24.39
CA SER A 94 17.52 3.87 23.49
C SER A 94 17.08 3.73 22.03
N SER A 95 16.09 2.90 21.73
CA SER A 95 15.56 2.82 20.37
C SER A 95 14.53 3.94 20.17
N SER A 96 14.97 5.07 19.62
CA SER A 96 14.06 6.06 19.03
C SER A 96 13.50 5.60 17.68
N ALA A 97 13.80 4.37 17.26
CA ALA A 97 13.39 3.83 15.99
C ALA A 97 11.89 3.52 16.02
N LYS A 98 11.13 4.22 15.17
CA LYS A 98 9.68 4.08 15.02
C LYS A 98 9.25 3.98 13.56
N VAL A 99 10.17 4.09 12.61
CA VAL A 99 9.84 4.29 11.20
C VAL A 99 10.25 3.10 10.35
N ILE A 100 9.38 2.73 9.42
CA ILE A 100 9.66 1.81 8.31
C ILE A 100 9.51 2.63 7.02
N PRO A 101 10.61 2.98 6.32
CA PRO A 101 10.50 3.68 5.06
C PRO A 101 9.86 2.80 3.99
N SER A 102 9.05 3.42 3.14
CA SER A 102 8.49 2.82 1.94
C SER A 102 8.79 3.71 0.75
N PHE A 103 9.39 3.12 -0.29
CA PHE A 103 9.78 3.86 -1.51
C PHE A 103 9.03 3.34 -2.72
N GLY A 104 8.36 4.24 -3.43
CA GLY A 104 7.49 3.92 -4.56
C GLY A 104 7.07 5.18 -5.29
N TRP A 105 6.19 4.98 -6.28
CA TRP A 105 5.62 6.09 -7.04
C TRP A 105 4.12 5.90 -7.17
N HIS A 106 3.38 6.80 -6.53
CA HIS A 106 1.94 6.70 -6.43
C HIS A 106 1.27 6.94 -7.81
N PRO A 107 0.19 6.22 -8.17
CA PRO A 107 -0.49 6.36 -9.46
C PRO A 107 -0.88 7.78 -9.84
N TRP A 108 -1.13 8.66 -8.87
CA TRP A 108 -1.44 10.07 -9.12
C TRP A 108 -0.31 10.80 -9.85
N PHE A 109 0.93 10.44 -9.53
CA PHE A 109 2.14 11.04 -10.09
C PHE A 109 2.75 10.20 -11.21
N SER A 110 2.14 9.07 -11.58
CA SER A 110 2.65 8.19 -12.66
C SER A 110 2.83 8.89 -14.02
N HIS A 111 2.10 9.99 -14.26
CA HIS A 111 2.28 10.83 -15.45
C HIS A 111 3.68 11.46 -15.56
N GLN A 112 4.36 11.64 -14.42
CA GLN A 112 5.71 12.19 -14.34
C GLN A 112 6.79 11.17 -14.69
N LEU A 113 6.42 9.91 -14.96
CA LEU A 113 7.35 8.86 -15.35
C LEU A 113 7.20 8.51 -16.83
N LEU A 114 8.34 8.42 -17.51
CA LEU A 114 8.48 7.80 -18.82
C LEU A 114 8.73 6.31 -18.61
N ASN A 115 7.89 5.45 -19.19
CA ASN A 115 8.18 4.02 -19.22
C ASN A 115 9.25 3.74 -20.27
N ASP A 116 10.50 3.66 -19.84
CA ASP A 116 11.70 3.36 -20.65
C ASP A 116 12.29 1.97 -20.32
N THR A 117 11.47 1.08 -19.74
CA THR A 117 11.93 -0.25 -19.31
C THR A 117 12.07 -1.25 -20.47
N ASP A 118 11.47 -0.96 -21.63
CA ASP A 118 11.58 -1.76 -22.85
C ASP A 118 12.65 -1.19 -23.80
N ALA A 119 13.38 -2.06 -24.49
CA ALA A 119 14.45 -1.64 -25.42
C ALA A 119 13.96 -0.80 -26.62
N ALA A 120 12.66 -0.86 -26.94
CA ALA A 120 12.02 -0.07 -27.99
C ALA A 120 11.33 1.20 -27.46
N ALA A 121 11.45 1.49 -26.17
CA ALA A 121 10.78 2.61 -25.53
C ALA A 121 11.39 3.96 -25.93
N PRO A 122 10.62 5.06 -25.84
CA PRO A 122 11.16 6.40 -26.02
C PRO A 122 12.24 6.69 -24.99
N THR A 123 13.27 7.44 -25.39
CA THR A 123 14.30 7.95 -24.49
C THR A 123 14.05 9.42 -24.17
N LEU A 124 14.57 9.88 -23.04
CA LEU A 124 14.60 11.31 -22.72
C LEU A 124 15.41 12.08 -23.77
N PRO A 125 15.12 13.39 -23.96
CA PRO A 125 15.93 14.25 -24.80
C PRO A 125 17.41 14.21 -24.38
N PRO A 126 18.36 14.04 -25.32
CA PRO A 126 19.78 13.88 -24.98
C PRO A 126 20.41 15.15 -24.40
N ASP A 127 19.92 16.32 -24.80
CA ASP A 127 20.33 17.61 -24.26
C ASP A 127 19.16 18.25 -23.49
N PRO A 128 19.16 18.22 -22.15
CA PRO A 128 18.10 18.81 -21.34
C PRO A 128 18.10 20.35 -21.37
N THR A 129 19.15 20.98 -21.94
CA THR A 129 19.21 22.44 -22.09
C THR A 129 18.52 22.94 -23.37
N ASN A 130 18.21 22.04 -24.30
CA ASN A 130 17.45 22.35 -25.50
C ASN A 130 15.94 22.40 -25.19
N THR A 131 15.44 23.59 -24.86
CA THR A 131 14.03 23.82 -24.49
C THR A 131 13.05 23.36 -25.56
N GLU A 132 13.34 23.56 -26.85
CA GLU A 132 12.43 23.16 -27.93
C GLU A 132 12.27 21.64 -28.00
N ALA A 133 13.38 20.91 -27.90
CA ALA A 133 13.36 19.45 -27.88
C ALA A 133 12.64 18.90 -26.63
N VAL A 134 12.82 19.53 -25.47
CA VAL A 134 12.14 19.16 -24.22
C VAL A 134 10.64 19.39 -24.31
N GLU A 135 10.19 20.52 -24.85
CA GLU A 135 8.76 20.81 -24.98
C GLU A 135 8.08 19.92 -26.02
N ASP A 136 8.72 19.63 -27.16
CA ASP A 136 8.21 18.65 -28.14
C ASP A 136 8.11 17.24 -27.52
N PHE A 137 9.11 16.83 -26.74
CA PHE A 137 9.08 15.56 -26.01
C PHE A 137 7.93 15.52 -25.00
N LYS A 138 7.77 16.56 -24.16
CA LYS A 138 6.66 16.66 -23.20
C LYS A 138 5.31 16.56 -23.91
N ALA A 139 5.13 17.27 -25.02
CA ALA A 139 3.90 17.24 -25.78
C ALA A 139 3.55 15.82 -26.26
N LYS A 140 4.52 15.11 -26.85
CA LYS A 140 4.34 13.72 -27.31
C LYS A 140 4.05 12.77 -26.16
N HIS A 141 4.82 12.84 -25.07
CA HIS A 141 4.64 11.99 -23.90
C HIS A 141 3.24 12.17 -23.31
N TYR A 142 2.87 13.39 -22.91
CA TYR A 142 1.59 13.65 -22.25
C TYR A 142 0.39 13.42 -23.17
N ALA A 143 0.50 13.67 -24.48
CA ALA A 143 -0.55 13.30 -25.44
C ALA A 143 -0.78 11.79 -25.51
N SER A 144 0.25 10.97 -25.31
CA SER A 144 0.16 9.51 -25.38
C SER A 144 -0.39 8.86 -24.11
N ILE A 145 -0.13 9.45 -22.93
CA ILE A 145 -0.46 8.83 -21.64
C ILE A 145 -1.65 9.46 -20.92
N LEU A 146 -2.17 10.60 -21.37
CA LEU A 146 -3.32 11.28 -20.75
C LEU A 146 -4.60 11.09 -21.56
N ALA A 147 -5.72 10.91 -20.85
CA ALA A 147 -7.05 10.77 -21.41
C ALA A 147 -8.05 11.73 -20.73
N PRO A 148 -8.76 12.59 -21.49
CA PRO A 148 -8.52 12.88 -22.91
C PRO A 148 -7.12 13.48 -23.12
N PRO A 149 -6.51 13.37 -24.32
CA PRO A 149 -5.24 14.01 -24.60
C PRO A 149 -5.32 15.54 -24.44
N PRO A 150 -4.34 16.20 -23.79
CA PRO A 150 -4.33 17.66 -23.68
C PRO A 150 -4.13 18.33 -25.03
N THR A 151 -5.00 19.29 -25.35
CA THR A 151 -4.90 20.12 -26.57
C THR A 151 -4.37 21.52 -26.29
N ASP A 152 -4.31 21.94 -25.02
CA ASP A 152 -3.80 23.25 -24.59
C ASP A 152 -2.29 23.15 -24.31
N PRO A 153 -1.42 23.78 -25.14
CA PRO A 153 0.03 23.74 -24.93
C PRO A 153 0.46 24.33 -23.59
N SER A 154 -0.28 25.31 -23.07
CA SER A 154 0.05 25.95 -21.79
C SER A 154 -0.23 25.06 -20.58
N PHE A 155 -1.11 24.06 -20.71
CA PHE A 155 -1.26 23.01 -19.69
C PHE A 155 -0.05 22.08 -19.69
N ILE A 156 0.39 21.62 -20.88
CA ILE A 156 1.55 20.74 -21.04
C ILE A 156 2.83 21.43 -20.52
N ALA A 157 3.00 22.72 -20.83
CA ALA A 157 4.16 23.50 -20.38
C ALA A 157 4.31 23.50 -18.84
N GLN A 158 3.21 23.47 -18.09
CA GLN A 158 3.21 23.45 -16.62
C GLN A 158 3.50 22.07 -16.02
N LEU A 159 3.31 21.00 -16.78
CA LEU A 159 3.65 19.65 -16.31
C LEU A 159 5.18 19.49 -16.27
N PRO A 160 5.70 18.70 -15.31
CA PRO A 160 7.14 18.50 -15.20
C PRO A 160 7.69 17.78 -16.44
N THR A 161 9.00 17.90 -16.69
CA THR A 161 9.67 17.00 -17.63
C THR A 161 9.62 15.58 -17.05
N PRO A 162 9.15 14.57 -17.81
CA PRO A 162 9.11 13.19 -17.32
C PRO A 162 10.49 12.67 -16.90
N THR A 163 10.52 11.86 -15.85
CA THR A 163 11.71 11.15 -15.36
C THR A 163 11.70 9.71 -15.89
N SER A 164 12.88 9.16 -16.17
CA SER A 164 13.04 7.76 -16.55
C SER A 164 12.60 6.81 -15.42
N LEU A 165 11.70 5.86 -15.74
CA LEU A 165 11.27 4.82 -14.80
C LEU A 165 12.42 3.88 -14.44
N SER A 166 13.25 3.49 -15.40
CA SER A 166 14.40 2.61 -15.18
C SER A 166 15.45 3.25 -14.24
N ALA A 167 15.73 4.54 -14.43
CA ALA A 167 16.60 5.32 -13.54
C ALA A 167 15.99 5.46 -12.14
N PHE A 168 14.68 5.72 -12.05
CA PHE A 168 13.98 5.78 -10.78
C PHE A 168 14.07 4.45 -10.01
N LEU A 169 13.77 3.32 -10.66
CA LEU A 169 13.85 1.99 -10.02
C LEU A 169 15.27 1.66 -9.54
N THR A 170 16.29 2.10 -10.27
CA THR A 170 17.69 1.97 -9.85
C THR A 170 17.98 2.80 -8.59
N ALA A 171 17.49 4.05 -8.54
CA ALA A 171 17.61 4.88 -7.34
C ALA A 171 16.85 4.28 -6.15
N THR A 172 15.65 3.76 -6.37
CA THR A 172 14.83 3.09 -5.35
C THR A 172 15.55 1.87 -4.78
N ARG A 173 16.20 1.04 -5.62
CA ARG A 173 17.03 -0.07 -5.13
C ARG A 173 18.15 0.41 -4.20
N SER A 174 18.83 1.50 -4.54
CA SER A 174 19.88 2.08 -3.71
C SER A 174 19.34 2.58 -2.37
N ARG A 175 18.14 3.21 -2.35
CA ARG A 175 17.47 3.62 -1.11
C ARG A 175 17.11 2.43 -0.24
N LEU A 176 16.50 1.39 -0.82
CA LEU A 176 16.15 0.16 -0.11
C LEU A 176 17.37 -0.54 0.48
N ALA A 177 18.49 -0.56 -0.25
CA ALA A 177 19.75 -1.10 0.26
C ALA A 177 20.35 -0.29 1.41
N ALA A 178 20.06 1.01 1.50
CA ALA A 178 20.49 1.87 2.60
C ALA A 178 19.68 1.67 3.90
N HIS A 179 18.52 1.01 3.82
CA HIS A 179 17.63 0.73 4.96
C HIS A 179 17.39 -0.79 5.10
N PRO A 180 18.44 -1.59 5.38
CA PRO A 180 18.32 -3.04 5.40
C PRO A 180 17.43 -3.53 6.55
N GLY A 181 16.58 -4.52 6.27
CA GLY A 181 15.83 -5.25 7.28
C GLY A 181 14.45 -4.67 7.64
N ALA A 182 14.19 -3.39 7.38
CA ALA A 182 12.87 -2.77 7.60
C ALA A 182 12.56 -1.71 6.54
N ALA A 183 12.18 -2.12 5.34
CA ALA A 183 11.72 -1.22 4.30
C ALA A 183 10.68 -1.90 3.41
N LEU A 184 9.79 -1.10 2.82
CA LEU A 184 8.75 -1.57 1.88
C LEU A 184 8.97 -0.94 0.50
N VAL A 185 8.32 -1.51 -0.50
CA VAL A 185 8.10 -0.84 -1.79
C VAL A 185 6.68 -0.27 -1.82
N GLY A 186 6.54 1.05 -1.91
CA GLY A 186 5.26 1.73 -1.82
C GLY A 186 5.42 3.24 -1.59
N GLU A 187 4.41 4.05 -1.81
CA GLU A 187 3.08 3.66 -2.24
C GLU A 187 3.00 3.49 -3.76
N ILE A 188 2.49 2.36 -4.23
CA ILE A 188 2.40 2.00 -5.66
C ILE A 188 0.99 1.51 -5.96
N GLY A 189 0.52 1.55 -7.20
CA GLY A 189 -0.80 0.97 -7.49
C GLY A 189 -1.52 1.62 -8.66
N LEU A 190 -2.85 1.57 -8.60
CA LEU A 190 -3.74 2.05 -9.67
C LEU A 190 -4.86 2.94 -9.10
N ASP A 191 -5.12 4.06 -9.77
CA ASP A 191 -6.21 4.97 -9.47
C ASP A 191 -6.94 5.42 -10.76
N LYS A 192 -8.17 4.93 -10.96
CA LYS A 192 -9.00 5.31 -12.10
C LYS A 192 -9.71 6.66 -11.91
N ALA A 193 -9.95 7.05 -10.67
CA ALA A 193 -10.73 8.24 -10.32
C ALA A 193 -9.89 9.52 -10.42
N PHE A 194 -8.58 9.42 -10.19
CA PHE A 194 -7.69 10.58 -10.15
C PHE A 194 -7.66 11.35 -11.47
N ARG A 195 -7.53 12.67 -11.35
CA ARG A 195 -7.32 13.61 -12.45
C ARG A 195 -6.20 14.57 -12.08
N LEU A 196 -5.40 14.96 -13.06
CA LEU A 196 -4.25 15.84 -12.84
C LEU A 196 -4.73 17.22 -12.34
N PRO A 197 -4.03 17.86 -11.39
CA PRO A 197 -4.27 19.25 -11.04
C PRO A 197 -4.22 20.17 -12.27
N GLY A 198 -5.19 21.06 -12.39
CA GLY A 198 -5.25 22.09 -13.41
C GLY A 198 -4.31 23.25 -13.09
N LYS A 199 -4.44 24.33 -13.88
CA LYS A 199 -3.67 25.56 -13.67
C LYS A 199 -3.97 26.17 -12.31
N TRP A 200 -2.99 26.88 -11.77
CA TRP A 200 -3.22 27.79 -10.65
C TRP A 200 -4.29 28.82 -11.04
N ALA A 201 -5.28 29.01 -10.19
CA ALA A 201 -6.28 30.04 -10.40
C ALA A 201 -5.67 31.42 -10.13
N ASP A 202 -5.95 32.39 -10.99
CA ASP A 202 -5.60 33.79 -10.72
C ASP A 202 -6.29 34.25 -9.43
N GLY A 203 -5.49 34.67 -8.44
CA GLY A 203 -6.02 35.04 -7.11
C GLY A 203 -6.53 33.86 -6.28
N GLY A 204 -6.12 32.62 -6.60
CA GLY A 204 -6.36 31.46 -5.75
C GLY A 204 -5.72 31.61 -4.35
N PRO A 205 -6.13 30.79 -3.37
CA PRO A 205 -5.52 30.83 -2.05
C PRO A 205 -4.01 30.63 -2.17
N PRO A 206 -3.21 31.34 -1.36
CA PRO A 206 -1.77 31.16 -1.36
C PRO A 206 -1.47 29.70 -1.04
N ARG A 207 -0.38 29.22 -1.61
CA ARG A 207 0.18 27.92 -1.29
C ARG A 207 0.41 27.83 0.22
N ASP A 208 -0.03 26.73 0.82
CA ASP A 208 0.30 26.43 2.21
C ASP A 208 1.79 26.06 2.31
N GLU A 209 2.58 26.94 2.93
CA GLU A 209 4.01 26.76 3.11
C GLU A 209 4.35 25.66 4.14
N SER A 210 3.36 25.21 4.93
CA SER A 210 3.54 24.09 5.86
C SER A 210 3.56 22.73 5.17
N LEU A 211 3.04 22.64 3.94
CA LEU A 211 2.92 21.42 3.16
C LEU A 211 4.10 21.24 2.20
N THR A 212 4.56 19.99 2.07
CA THR A 212 5.58 19.59 1.12
C THR A 212 5.10 19.81 -0.33
N PRO A 213 5.95 20.33 -1.22
CA PRO A 213 5.59 20.58 -2.60
C PRO A 213 5.23 19.37 -3.43
N GLY A 214 4.41 19.61 -4.45
CA GLY A 214 4.19 18.66 -5.55
C GLY A 214 2.85 17.93 -5.48
N GLY A 215 2.08 18.12 -4.41
CA GLY A 215 0.71 17.61 -4.28
C GLY A 215 -0.33 18.43 -5.07
N ARG A 216 -1.62 18.28 -4.74
CA ARG A 216 -2.69 19.04 -5.39
C ARG A 216 -2.65 20.54 -5.06
N GLU A 217 -2.24 20.89 -3.83
CA GLU A 217 -2.04 22.28 -3.37
C GLU A 217 -3.27 23.17 -3.63
N GLY A 218 -4.48 22.66 -3.34
CA GLY A 218 -5.73 23.41 -3.52
C GLY A 218 -6.22 23.59 -4.96
N ARG A 219 -5.43 23.18 -5.97
CA ARG A 219 -5.77 23.37 -7.39
C ARG A 219 -7.03 22.61 -7.78
N LYS A 220 -7.83 23.19 -8.68
CA LYS A 220 -8.95 22.48 -9.32
C LYS A 220 -8.42 21.34 -10.16
N LEU A 221 -9.15 20.23 -10.23
CA LEU A 221 -8.76 19.12 -11.09
C LEU A 221 -9.06 19.43 -12.56
N SER A 222 -8.13 19.07 -13.43
CA SER A 222 -8.29 19.09 -14.89
C SER A 222 -9.16 17.90 -15.35
N PRO A 223 -9.61 17.85 -16.61
CA PRO A 223 -10.28 16.66 -17.13
C PRO A 223 -9.32 15.49 -17.40
N HIS A 224 -8.01 15.72 -17.40
CA HIS A 224 -7.00 14.76 -17.83
C HIS A 224 -6.70 13.74 -16.72
N GLY A 225 -6.91 12.45 -17.00
CA GLY A 225 -6.45 11.34 -16.18
C GLY A 225 -5.31 10.59 -16.86
N VAL A 226 -4.49 9.88 -16.09
CA VAL A 226 -3.48 8.97 -16.65
C VAL A 226 -4.16 7.72 -17.17
N THR A 227 -3.82 7.29 -18.39
CA THR A 227 -4.34 6.05 -18.97
C THR A 227 -4.04 4.86 -18.07
N MET A 228 -5.00 3.94 -17.97
CA MET A 228 -4.81 2.74 -17.14
C MET A 228 -3.63 1.89 -17.60
N ALA A 229 -3.37 1.85 -18.92
CA ALA A 229 -2.22 1.14 -19.49
C ALA A 229 -0.88 1.68 -18.95
N HIS A 230 -0.72 3.01 -18.88
CA HIS A 230 0.49 3.62 -18.34
C HIS A 230 0.65 3.37 -16.84
N GLN A 231 -0.44 3.51 -16.05
CA GLN A 231 -0.41 3.19 -14.62
C GLN A 231 -0.02 1.71 -14.37
N VAL A 232 -0.59 0.77 -15.14
CA VAL A 232 -0.26 -0.66 -15.06
C VAL A 232 1.21 -0.91 -15.39
N ALA A 233 1.78 -0.26 -16.40
CA ALA A 233 3.19 -0.42 -16.76
C ALA A 233 4.11 0.01 -15.60
N VAL A 234 3.87 1.19 -15.02
CA VAL A 234 4.62 1.70 -13.86
C VAL A 234 4.44 0.77 -12.66
N PHE A 235 3.21 0.36 -12.35
CA PHE A 235 2.91 -0.51 -11.21
C PHE A 235 3.60 -1.87 -11.32
N ARG A 236 3.55 -2.52 -12.49
CA ARG A 236 4.23 -3.80 -12.73
C ARG A 236 5.74 -3.71 -12.52
N ALA A 237 6.37 -2.62 -12.92
CA ALA A 237 7.81 -2.45 -12.76
C ALA A 237 8.21 -2.35 -11.27
N HIS A 238 7.38 -1.69 -10.44
CA HIS A 238 7.59 -1.65 -9.00
C HIS A 238 7.37 -3.02 -8.33
N LEU A 239 6.31 -3.74 -8.70
CA LEU A 239 6.05 -5.09 -8.19
C LEU A 239 7.19 -6.07 -8.53
N ALA A 240 7.73 -5.97 -9.75
CA ALA A 240 8.87 -6.78 -10.18
C ALA A 240 10.12 -6.46 -9.34
N LEU A 241 10.41 -5.18 -9.09
CA LEU A 241 11.50 -4.77 -8.19
C LEU A 241 11.32 -5.36 -6.77
N ALA A 242 10.11 -5.27 -6.22
CA ALA A 242 9.81 -5.79 -4.90
C ALA A 242 9.94 -7.32 -4.83
N GLY A 243 9.47 -8.04 -5.84
CA GLY A 243 9.63 -9.50 -5.95
C GLY A 243 11.09 -9.92 -6.07
N GLU A 244 11.88 -9.20 -6.88
CA GLU A 244 13.30 -9.47 -7.03
C GLU A 244 14.04 -9.33 -5.68
N LEU A 245 13.73 -8.27 -4.93
CA LEU A 245 14.32 -7.99 -3.63
C LEU A 245 13.70 -8.81 -2.49
N GLY A 246 12.58 -9.49 -2.73
CA GLY A 246 11.81 -10.23 -1.72
C GLY A 246 11.19 -9.31 -0.66
N LEU A 247 10.79 -8.10 -1.02
CA LEU A 247 10.28 -7.08 -0.11
C LEU A 247 8.74 -6.99 -0.14
N PRO A 248 8.11 -6.66 1.00
CA PRO A 248 6.69 -6.36 1.06
C PRO A 248 6.33 -5.09 0.27
N VAL A 249 5.09 -5.02 -0.21
CA VAL A 249 4.55 -3.85 -0.91
C VAL A 249 3.34 -3.24 -0.22
N SER A 250 3.20 -1.92 -0.28
CA SER A 250 1.99 -1.17 0.08
C SER A 250 1.32 -0.66 -1.19
N VAL A 251 0.06 -1.06 -1.42
CA VAL A 251 -0.62 -0.94 -2.72
C VAL A 251 -1.89 -0.10 -2.65
N HIS A 252 -1.93 0.97 -3.45
CA HIS A 252 -3.10 1.80 -3.73
C HIS A 252 -4.04 1.19 -4.77
N GLY A 253 -5.34 1.29 -4.51
CA GLY A 253 -6.36 0.76 -5.40
C GLY A 253 -7.68 1.48 -5.32
N VAL A 254 -7.93 2.43 -6.23
CA VAL A 254 -9.19 3.20 -6.27
C VAL A 254 -9.89 3.03 -7.61
N GLN A 255 -11.13 2.50 -7.56
CA GLN A 255 -11.99 2.25 -8.73
C GLN A 255 -11.32 1.42 -9.85
N ALA A 256 -10.32 0.63 -9.50
CA ALA A 256 -9.51 -0.19 -10.42
C ALA A 256 -9.31 -1.62 -9.92
N HIS A 257 -10.11 -2.10 -8.95
CA HIS A 257 -9.84 -3.35 -8.22
C HIS A 257 -9.68 -4.59 -9.11
N GLY A 258 -10.47 -4.72 -10.18
CA GLY A 258 -10.32 -5.83 -11.13
C GLY A 258 -8.97 -5.79 -11.86
N VAL A 259 -8.63 -4.65 -12.45
CA VAL A 259 -7.34 -4.44 -13.14
C VAL A 259 -6.16 -4.58 -12.18
N LEU A 260 -6.32 -4.11 -10.94
CA LEU A 260 -5.32 -4.24 -9.88
C LEU A 260 -5.03 -5.72 -9.59
N TYR A 261 -6.09 -6.52 -9.36
CA TYR A 261 -5.95 -7.96 -9.15
C TYR A 261 -5.29 -8.63 -10.35
N ASP A 262 -5.80 -8.38 -11.55
CA ASP A 262 -5.30 -9.04 -12.76
C ASP A 262 -3.82 -8.68 -13.02
N THR A 263 -3.41 -7.45 -12.69
CA THR A 263 -2.02 -6.99 -12.80
C THR A 263 -1.09 -7.73 -11.83
N ILE A 264 -1.49 -7.85 -10.56
CA ILE A 264 -0.73 -8.58 -9.54
C ILE A 264 -0.70 -10.07 -9.90
N ALA A 265 -1.85 -10.64 -10.26
CA ALA A 265 -1.99 -12.06 -10.55
C ALA A 265 -1.20 -12.50 -11.79
N ALA A 266 -1.04 -11.62 -12.77
CA ALA A 266 -0.19 -11.88 -13.92
C ALA A 266 1.28 -12.15 -13.55
N LEU A 267 1.77 -11.61 -12.42
CA LEU A 267 3.15 -11.79 -11.99
C LEU A 267 3.42 -13.13 -11.31
N TRP A 268 2.43 -13.69 -10.61
CA TRP A 268 2.58 -14.98 -9.94
C TRP A 268 2.07 -16.18 -10.75
N LYS A 269 1.73 -15.97 -12.03
CA LYS A 269 1.28 -17.05 -12.91
C LYS A 269 2.36 -18.14 -13.03
N GLY A 270 1.99 -19.38 -12.72
CA GLY A 270 2.91 -20.52 -12.67
C GLY A 270 3.61 -20.72 -11.32
N TYR A 271 3.35 -19.85 -10.33
CA TYR A 271 3.86 -19.94 -8.97
C TYR A 271 2.75 -20.24 -7.95
N GLU A 272 1.55 -20.58 -8.41
CA GLU A 272 0.40 -20.87 -7.56
C GLU A 272 0.71 -22.00 -6.57
N ARG A 273 0.16 -21.89 -5.35
CA ARG A 273 0.29 -22.93 -4.33
C ARG A 273 -0.47 -24.18 -4.78
N ASP A 274 0.16 -25.35 -4.61
CA ASP A 274 -0.51 -26.63 -4.84
C ASP A 274 -1.60 -26.81 -3.78
N VAL A 275 -2.86 -26.75 -4.21
CA VAL A 275 -4.01 -27.02 -3.33
C VAL A 275 -4.40 -28.46 -3.55
N LEU A 276 -4.04 -29.32 -2.59
CA LEU A 276 -4.50 -30.72 -2.57
C LEU A 276 -6.03 -30.73 -2.65
N SER A 277 -6.58 -31.55 -3.54
CA SER A 277 -8.03 -31.74 -3.64
C SER A 277 -8.58 -32.30 -2.32
N LYS A 278 -9.89 -32.13 -2.08
CA LYS A 278 -10.55 -32.68 -0.89
C LYS A 278 -10.36 -34.21 -0.78
N ARG A 279 -10.34 -34.91 -1.92
CA ARG A 279 -10.06 -36.36 -2.00
C ARG A 279 -8.61 -36.71 -1.65
N GLU A 280 -7.64 -35.89 -2.07
CA GLU A 280 -6.23 -36.09 -1.73
C GLU A 280 -5.95 -35.75 -0.26
N ARG A 281 -6.55 -34.69 0.30
CA ARG A 281 -6.46 -34.38 1.74
C ARG A 281 -6.98 -35.55 2.59
N ASN A 282 -8.12 -36.13 2.22
CA ASN A 282 -8.68 -37.28 2.93
C ASN A 282 -7.83 -38.56 2.80
N ARG A 283 -7.05 -38.71 1.73
CA ARG A 283 -6.11 -39.84 1.56
C ARG A 283 -4.82 -39.67 2.36
N VAL A 284 -4.33 -38.44 2.52
CA VAL A 284 -3.05 -38.15 3.19
C VAL A 284 -3.23 -37.99 4.71
N ALA A 285 -4.44 -37.63 5.18
CA ALA A 285 -4.78 -37.58 6.60
C ALA A 285 -6.23 -38.07 6.85
N PRO A 286 -6.44 -39.40 7.02
CA PRO A 286 -7.79 -39.99 7.17
C PRO A 286 -8.58 -39.55 8.42
N HIS A 287 -7.93 -38.84 9.36
CA HIS A 287 -8.48 -38.48 10.68
C HIS A 287 -8.17 -37.04 11.12
N ALA A 288 -7.90 -36.12 10.19
CA ALA A 288 -7.90 -34.70 10.54
C ALA A 288 -9.36 -34.25 10.73
N GLU A 289 -9.87 -34.39 11.95
CA GLU A 289 -11.24 -34.00 12.29
C GLU A 289 -11.49 -32.52 12.05
N ASP A 290 -12.72 -32.29 11.59
CA ASP A 290 -13.34 -31.08 11.09
C ASP A 290 -13.48 -30.00 12.17
N TRP A 291 -12.72 -28.90 12.03
CA TRP A 291 -13.02 -27.62 12.70
C TRP A 291 -13.41 -26.58 11.65
N SER A 292 -14.40 -26.87 10.81
CA SER A 292 -15.22 -25.80 10.22
C SER A 292 -16.57 -26.36 9.78
N SER A 293 -17.51 -26.36 10.72
CA SER A 293 -18.93 -26.50 10.39
C SER A 293 -19.63 -25.19 10.70
N SER A 294 -19.99 -24.44 9.65
CA SER A 294 -21.35 -23.97 9.42
C SER A 294 -21.38 -22.96 8.26
N SER A 295 -21.65 -23.43 7.04
CA SER A 295 -22.92 -23.15 6.35
C SER A 295 -22.88 -23.81 4.98
N SER A 296 -23.87 -24.67 4.77
CA SER A 296 -24.27 -25.27 3.50
C SER A 296 -24.66 -24.21 2.47
N GLU A 297 -24.24 -24.40 1.22
CA GLU A 297 -25.15 -24.50 0.07
C GLU A 297 -24.42 -25.15 -1.12
N GLU A 298 -25.22 -25.78 -1.95
CA GLU A 298 -24.91 -26.81 -2.94
C GLU A 298 -24.33 -26.21 -4.23
N ASP A 299 -23.20 -26.74 -4.71
CA ASP A 299 -22.82 -26.63 -6.12
C ASP A 299 -22.55 -28.05 -6.65
N GLU A 300 -23.44 -28.50 -7.54
CA GLU A 300 -23.33 -29.74 -8.31
C GLU A 300 -22.37 -29.52 -9.48
N ASP A 301 -21.09 -29.87 -9.31
CA ASP A 301 -20.15 -29.97 -10.43
C ASP A 301 -20.23 -31.37 -11.06
N GLU A 302 -20.96 -31.49 -12.17
CA GLU A 302 -20.84 -32.60 -13.12
C GLU A 302 -19.58 -32.41 -14.00
N ASP A 303 -18.43 -32.84 -13.52
CA ASP A 303 -17.24 -33.01 -14.37
C ASP A 303 -17.13 -34.47 -14.83
N GLN A 304 -17.45 -34.70 -16.10
CA GLN A 304 -17.18 -35.95 -16.81
C GLN A 304 -15.69 -36.05 -17.17
N ASP A 305 -15.04 -37.07 -16.63
CA ASP A 305 -13.67 -37.48 -16.98
C ASP A 305 -13.52 -37.74 -18.49
N GLN A 306 -12.50 -37.12 -19.11
CA GLN A 306 -11.72 -37.78 -20.16
C GLN A 306 -10.22 -37.57 -19.88
N ASP A 307 -9.68 -38.57 -19.20
CA ASP A 307 -8.27 -38.78 -18.96
C ASP A 307 -7.64 -39.36 -20.25
N GLN A 308 -6.83 -38.57 -20.96
CA GLN A 308 -5.71 -39.05 -21.78
C GLN A 308 -4.85 -37.88 -22.28
N ASP A 309 -3.53 -38.06 -22.16
CA ASP A 309 -2.41 -37.21 -22.60
C ASP A 309 -2.05 -35.95 -21.80
N ARG A 310 -1.25 -36.13 -20.74
CA ARG A 310 -0.32 -35.10 -20.23
C ARG A 310 1.14 -35.51 -20.48
N PRO A 311 1.98 -34.66 -21.11
CA PRO A 311 3.40 -34.95 -21.28
C PRO A 311 4.14 -34.76 -19.95
N ALA A 312 5.20 -35.57 -19.76
CA ALA A 312 6.02 -35.61 -18.56
C ALA A 312 6.56 -34.23 -18.14
N ARG A 313 6.14 -33.75 -16.96
CA ARG A 313 6.73 -32.58 -16.29
C ARG A 313 8.07 -32.99 -15.67
N LYS A 314 9.10 -32.18 -15.94
CA LYS A 314 10.41 -32.25 -15.28
C LYS A 314 10.22 -32.14 -13.76
N GLU A 315 10.81 -33.09 -13.04
CA GLU A 315 10.88 -33.10 -11.59
C GLU A 315 11.62 -31.86 -11.09
N ALA A 316 10.89 -30.92 -10.49
CA ALA A 316 11.47 -29.94 -9.59
C ALA A 316 11.56 -30.60 -8.21
N SER A 317 12.78 -30.79 -7.74
CA SER A 317 13.16 -31.40 -6.48
C SER A 317 12.39 -30.81 -5.30
N LYS A 318 11.82 -31.71 -4.49
CA LYS A 318 11.29 -31.44 -3.15
C LYS A 318 12.44 -31.04 -2.22
N ASP A 319 12.55 -29.75 -1.95
CA ASP A 319 13.02 -29.24 -0.66
C ASP A 319 12.43 -27.84 -0.46
N LYS A 320 11.34 -27.73 0.30
CA LYS A 320 10.69 -26.43 0.63
C LYS A 320 10.83 -26.18 2.13
N GLY A 321 12.05 -25.86 2.55
CA GLY A 321 12.25 -24.99 3.70
C GLY A 321 11.88 -23.55 3.33
N ALA A 322 11.27 -22.81 4.25
CA ALA A 322 11.10 -21.37 4.15
C ALA A 322 12.48 -20.72 3.98
N GLY A 323 12.90 -20.40 2.75
CA GLY A 323 14.30 -20.03 2.53
C GLY A 323 14.66 -19.31 1.24
N ASP A 324 13.80 -19.24 0.21
CA ASP A 324 14.12 -18.43 -0.97
C ASP A 324 12.92 -17.63 -1.47
N VAL A 325 12.80 -16.43 -0.91
CA VAL A 325 11.74 -15.45 -1.20
C VAL A 325 12.20 -14.43 -2.25
N LYS A 326 13.52 -14.28 -2.41
CA LYS A 326 14.12 -13.33 -3.35
C LYS A 326 14.11 -13.88 -4.78
N GLY A 327 14.14 -12.97 -5.76
CA GLY A 327 14.20 -13.34 -7.18
C GLY A 327 12.89 -13.83 -7.79
N LYS A 328 11.76 -13.75 -7.07
CA LYS A 328 10.44 -14.07 -7.62
C LYS A 328 9.90 -12.89 -8.44
N PRO A 329 9.06 -13.12 -9.47
CA PRO A 329 8.47 -12.04 -10.26
C PRO A 329 7.40 -11.23 -9.51
N PHE A 330 7.03 -11.63 -8.29
CA PHE A 330 5.98 -11.01 -7.47
C PHE A 330 6.47 -10.82 -6.03
N PRO A 331 6.00 -9.79 -5.32
CA PRO A 331 6.34 -9.57 -3.92
C PRO A 331 5.75 -10.69 -3.03
N PRO A 332 6.47 -11.13 -1.99
CA PRO A 332 5.97 -12.18 -1.09
C PRO A 332 4.78 -11.76 -0.24
N ARG A 333 4.69 -10.47 0.07
CA ARG A 333 3.72 -9.90 1.00
C ARG A 333 3.16 -8.62 0.40
N ILE A 334 1.84 -8.48 0.42
CA ILE A 334 1.14 -7.37 -0.24
C ILE A 334 0.14 -6.80 0.75
N CYS A 335 0.25 -5.53 1.09
CA CYS A 335 -0.82 -4.81 1.77
C CYS A 335 -1.63 -4.04 0.73
N LEU A 336 -2.92 -4.32 0.63
CA LEU A 336 -3.86 -3.45 -0.07
C LEU A 336 -4.27 -2.34 0.89
N HIS A 337 -3.69 -1.16 0.70
CA HIS A 337 -3.89 -0.05 1.63
C HIS A 337 -5.31 0.51 1.53
N SER A 338 -5.86 0.94 2.67
CA SER A 338 -7.21 1.50 2.78
C SER A 338 -8.24 0.75 1.93
N PHE A 339 -8.29 -0.58 2.10
CA PHE A 339 -9.01 -1.45 1.17
C PHE A 339 -10.50 -1.07 1.11
N SER A 340 -10.95 -0.67 -0.08
CA SER A 340 -12.32 -0.19 -0.34
C SER A 340 -13.08 -1.03 -1.38
N GLY A 341 -12.52 -2.20 -1.75
CA GLY A 341 -13.14 -3.16 -2.65
C GLY A 341 -14.31 -3.92 -2.00
N SER A 342 -15.05 -4.69 -2.80
CA SER A 342 -16.10 -5.57 -2.29
C SER A 342 -15.51 -6.82 -1.62
N THR A 343 -16.32 -7.52 -0.83
CA THR A 343 -15.98 -8.84 -0.26
C THR A 343 -15.66 -9.87 -1.35
N GLU A 344 -16.30 -9.78 -2.52
CA GLU A 344 -15.98 -10.62 -3.69
C GLU A 344 -14.53 -10.40 -4.18
N VAL A 345 -14.11 -9.13 -4.32
CA VAL A 345 -12.72 -8.81 -4.69
C VAL A 345 -11.75 -9.32 -3.63
N LEU A 346 -12.06 -9.09 -2.36
CA LEU A 346 -11.26 -9.56 -1.23
C LEU A 346 -11.05 -11.07 -1.28
N ARG A 347 -12.11 -11.86 -1.49
CA ARG A 347 -12.04 -13.33 -1.59
C ARG A 347 -11.11 -13.81 -2.71
N ARG A 348 -10.96 -13.06 -3.81
CA ARG A 348 -10.03 -13.43 -4.88
C ARG A 348 -8.57 -13.44 -4.41
N TYR A 349 -8.19 -12.52 -3.52
CA TYR A 349 -6.85 -12.43 -2.96
C TYR A 349 -6.59 -13.47 -1.87
N LEU A 350 -7.64 -13.97 -1.22
CA LEU A 350 -7.55 -14.99 -0.16
C LEU A 350 -7.62 -16.44 -0.67
N LYS A 351 -7.75 -16.64 -1.99
CA LYS A 351 -7.79 -17.97 -2.56
C LYS A 351 -6.53 -18.77 -2.17
N PRO A 352 -6.64 -20.03 -1.72
CA PRO A 352 -5.48 -20.80 -1.25
C PRO A 352 -4.36 -20.99 -2.29
N GLN A 353 -4.69 -20.85 -3.58
CA GLN A 353 -3.74 -20.90 -4.69
C GLN A 353 -2.83 -19.66 -4.77
N VAL A 354 -3.24 -18.52 -4.17
CA VAL A 354 -2.45 -17.28 -4.20
C VAL A 354 -1.15 -17.50 -3.43
N PRO A 355 0.02 -17.27 -4.07
CA PRO A 355 1.29 -17.60 -3.45
C PRO A 355 1.86 -16.52 -2.53
N ALA A 356 1.39 -15.27 -2.67
CA ALA A 356 1.74 -14.16 -1.79
C ALA A 356 0.82 -14.11 -0.57
N ASP A 357 1.32 -13.61 0.55
CA ASP A 357 0.49 -13.31 1.72
C ASP A 357 -0.10 -11.90 1.57
N VAL A 358 -1.43 -11.83 1.42
CA VAL A 358 -2.14 -10.57 1.14
C VAL A 358 -2.85 -10.06 2.39
N TYR A 359 -2.49 -8.86 2.81
CA TYR A 359 -3.01 -8.12 3.94
C TYR A 359 -3.91 -6.98 3.46
N PHE A 360 -4.81 -6.55 4.33
CA PHE A 360 -5.75 -5.46 4.08
C PHE A 360 -5.68 -4.50 5.26
N SER A 361 -5.25 -3.27 5.02
CA SER A 361 -5.33 -2.22 6.03
C SER A 361 -6.58 -1.38 5.85
N LEU A 362 -6.98 -0.74 6.95
CA LEU A 362 -8.19 0.07 7.04
C LEU A 362 -7.85 1.39 7.71
N SER A 363 -8.40 2.49 7.17
CA SER A 363 -8.24 3.86 7.68
C SER A 363 -9.60 4.52 7.89
N MET A 364 -9.66 5.44 8.86
CA MET A 364 -10.91 6.14 9.16
C MET A 364 -11.41 6.93 7.94
N ALA A 365 -10.54 7.70 7.30
CA ALA A 365 -10.97 8.63 6.27
C ALA A 365 -11.30 7.96 4.92
N VAL A 366 -10.73 6.80 4.58
CA VAL A 366 -11.16 6.07 3.37
C VAL A 366 -12.37 5.19 3.67
N ASN A 367 -12.30 4.36 4.72
CA ASN A 367 -13.32 3.34 4.95
C ASN A 367 -14.61 3.89 5.57
N LEU A 368 -14.53 4.99 6.34
CA LEU A 368 -15.67 5.59 7.03
C LEU A 368 -15.95 7.03 6.60
N GLY A 369 -15.19 7.59 5.66
CA GLY A 369 -15.37 8.96 5.17
C GLY A 369 -16.60 9.17 4.29
N THR A 370 -17.32 8.10 3.92
CA THR A 370 -18.57 8.17 3.14
C THR A 370 -19.61 7.22 3.72
N SER A 371 -20.90 7.55 3.55
CA SER A 371 -22.01 6.70 4.02
C SER A 371 -21.92 5.28 3.46
N SER A 372 -21.65 5.14 2.16
CA SER A 372 -21.50 3.83 1.51
C SER A 372 -20.26 3.04 1.99
N GLY A 373 -19.19 3.72 2.40
CA GLY A 373 -18.04 3.08 3.04
C GLY A 373 -18.43 2.54 4.41
N ALA A 374 -19.05 3.39 5.24
CA ALA A 374 -19.47 3.04 6.59
C ALA A 374 -20.48 1.89 6.63
N GLU A 375 -21.44 1.86 5.70
CA GLU A 375 -22.43 0.77 5.59
C GLU A 375 -21.79 -0.59 5.30
N ARG A 376 -20.69 -0.62 4.53
CA ARG A 376 -20.02 -1.87 4.13
C ARG A 376 -18.84 -2.25 5.04
N PHE A 377 -18.50 -1.40 5.99
CA PHE A 377 -17.32 -1.58 6.83
C PHE A 377 -17.36 -2.89 7.61
N ALA A 378 -18.49 -3.17 8.28
CA ALA A 378 -18.65 -4.37 9.10
C ALA A 378 -18.56 -5.66 8.25
N ASP A 379 -19.17 -5.67 7.06
CA ASP A 379 -19.13 -6.82 6.15
C ASP A 379 -17.69 -7.09 5.65
N VAL A 380 -16.98 -6.04 5.24
CA VAL A 380 -15.60 -6.16 4.76
C VAL A 380 -14.68 -6.63 5.89
N VAL A 381 -14.72 -5.96 7.04
CA VAL A 381 -13.91 -6.35 8.21
C VAL A 381 -14.24 -7.76 8.65
N GLY A 382 -15.53 -8.14 8.69
CA GLY A 382 -15.99 -9.48 9.02
C GLY A 382 -15.35 -10.56 8.15
N GLU A 383 -15.21 -10.29 6.85
CA GLU A 383 -14.66 -11.23 5.87
C GLU A 383 -13.12 -11.37 5.91
N ILE A 384 -12.36 -10.33 6.32
CA ILE A 384 -10.89 -10.42 6.33
C ILE A 384 -10.42 -11.42 7.42
N PRO A 385 -9.57 -12.42 7.11
CA PRO A 385 -9.00 -13.31 8.12
C PRO A 385 -8.26 -12.53 9.21
N GLY A 386 -8.38 -12.98 10.46
CA GLY A 386 -7.84 -12.25 11.60
C GLY A 386 -6.32 -12.03 11.55
N ASP A 387 -5.60 -12.88 10.84
CA ASP A 387 -4.15 -12.83 10.62
C ASP A 387 -3.74 -12.05 9.34
N ARG A 388 -4.70 -11.37 8.68
CA ARG A 388 -4.50 -10.57 7.47
C ARG A 388 -5.02 -9.12 7.59
N ILE A 389 -5.49 -8.72 8.77
CA ILE A 389 -5.93 -7.35 9.04
C ILE A 389 -4.76 -6.49 9.52
N LEU A 390 -4.65 -5.31 8.94
CA LEU A 390 -3.78 -4.23 9.38
C LEU A 390 -4.63 -2.98 9.68
N VAL A 391 -4.06 -2.02 10.40
CA VAL A 391 -4.68 -0.73 10.68
C VAL A 391 -3.71 0.38 10.30
N GLU A 392 -4.23 1.47 9.76
CA GLU A 392 -3.45 2.63 9.36
C GLU A 392 -4.21 3.93 9.62
N SER A 393 -3.47 5.04 9.68
CA SER A 393 -4.08 6.37 9.77
C SER A 393 -4.35 7.00 8.41
N ASP A 394 -3.46 6.75 7.44
CA ASP A 394 -3.43 7.43 6.13
C ASP A 394 -3.35 8.98 6.26
N LEU A 395 -2.76 9.48 7.36
CA LEU A 395 -2.68 10.91 7.63
C LEU A 395 -1.35 11.52 7.17
N HIS A 396 -1.46 12.78 6.74
CA HIS A 396 -0.37 13.63 6.21
C HIS A 396 0.53 14.26 7.29
N ALA A 397 0.18 14.15 8.56
CA ALA A 397 0.91 14.77 9.67
C ALA A 397 0.99 13.83 10.88
N ALA A 398 2.19 13.65 11.42
CA ALA A 398 2.40 12.91 12.66
C ALA A 398 1.88 13.70 13.87
N GLY A 399 1.49 13.00 14.93
CA GLY A 399 1.05 13.61 16.19
C GLY A 399 -0.19 12.95 16.78
N ALA A 400 -0.85 13.65 17.70
CA ALA A 400 -1.98 13.12 18.47
C ALA A 400 -3.17 12.72 17.58
N GLU A 401 -3.47 13.47 16.52
CA GLU A 401 -4.56 13.12 15.60
C GLU A 401 -4.35 11.76 14.91
N MET A 402 -3.08 11.42 14.62
CA MET A 402 -2.71 10.12 14.07
C MET A 402 -2.89 9.00 15.11
N ASP A 403 -2.44 9.21 16.35
CA ASP A 403 -2.69 8.26 17.44
C ASP A 403 -4.20 8.06 17.69
N ASP A 404 -4.99 9.13 17.69
CA ASP A 404 -6.44 9.09 17.89
C ASP A 404 -7.15 8.34 16.74
N ALA A 405 -6.77 8.60 15.49
CA ALA A 405 -7.30 7.88 14.33
C ALA A 405 -6.98 6.38 14.35
N LEU A 406 -5.77 6.02 14.79
CA LEU A 406 -5.40 4.61 15.00
C LEU A 406 -6.26 3.99 16.10
N GLU A 407 -6.32 4.60 17.28
CA GLU A 407 -7.12 4.09 18.41
C GLU A 407 -8.57 3.82 17.98
N ASP A 408 -9.20 4.78 17.29
CA ASP A 408 -10.56 4.64 16.77
C ASP A 408 -10.71 3.45 15.82
N MET A 409 -9.78 3.29 14.88
CA MET A 409 -9.85 2.21 13.91
C MET A 409 -9.59 0.84 14.55
N TYR A 410 -8.61 0.72 15.46
CA TYR A 410 -8.37 -0.52 16.21
C TYR A 410 -9.61 -0.93 17.01
N ARG A 411 -10.27 0.01 17.71
CA ARG A 411 -11.49 -0.27 18.48
C ARG A 411 -12.61 -0.80 17.59
N ARG A 412 -12.83 -0.18 16.42
CA ARG A 412 -13.87 -0.59 15.47
C ARG A 412 -13.60 -1.96 14.86
N VAL A 413 -12.35 -2.25 14.51
CA VAL A 413 -11.96 -3.58 14.03
C VAL A 413 -12.22 -4.63 15.11
N CYS A 414 -11.82 -4.36 16.37
CA CYS A 414 -12.06 -5.28 17.48
C CYS A 414 -13.55 -5.50 17.72
N GLU A 415 -14.37 -4.44 17.66
CA GLU A 415 -15.82 -4.51 17.81
C GLU A 415 -16.45 -5.43 16.74
N VAL A 416 -16.15 -5.21 15.46
CA VAL A 416 -16.69 -6.04 14.37
C VAL A 416 -16.21 -7.49 14.48
N LYS A 417 -14.96 -7.71 14.91
CA LYS A 417 -14.39 -9.04 15.08
C LYS A 417 -14.81 -9.75 16.36
N GLY A 418 -15.46 -9.05 17.29
CA GLY A 418 -15.74 -9.56 18.63
C GLY A 418 -14.48 -9.87 19.44
N TRP A 419 -13.37 -9.18 19.17
CA TRP A 419 -12.12 -9.35 19.91
C TRP A 419 -12.11 -8.48 21.16
N GLU A 420 -11.53 -9.00 22.24
CA GLU A 420 -11.13 -8.16 23.36
C GLU A 420 -10.06 -7.17 22.86
N LEU A 421 -10.12 -5.92 23.33
CA LEU A 421 -9.35 -4.82 22.75
C LEU A 421 -7.84 -5.08 22.79
N ARG A 422 -7.29 -5.55 23.91
CA ARG A 422 -5.85 -5.89 24.00
C ARG A 422 -5.49 -7.04 23.07
N ASP A 423 -6.25 -8.13 23.07
CA ASP A 423 -6.00 -9.25 22.14
C ASP A 423 -6.05 -8.80 20.68
N GLY A 424 -7.00 -7.93 20.31
CA GLY A 424 -7.08 -7.37 18.97
C GLY A 424 -5.88 -6.50 18.59
N VAL A 425 -5.41 -5.63 19.50
CA VAL A 425 -4.18 -4.84 19.29
C VAL A 425 -2.96 -5.75 19.12
N GLU A 426 -2.80 -6.78 19.95
CA GLU A 426 -1.69 -7.72 19.84
C GLU A 426 -1.74 -8.56 18.54
N ARG A 427 -2.94 -8.97 18.11
CA ARG A 427 -3.13 -9.67 16.82
C ARG A 427 -2.70 -8.80 15.65
N ILE A 428 -3.22 -7.58 15.57
CA ILE A 428 -2.90 -6.65 14.48
C ILE A 428 -1.40 -6.29 14.53
N GLY A 429 -0.81 -6.14 15.71
CA GLY A 429 0.63 -5.96 15.87
C GLY A 429 1.45 -7.14 15.30
N ARG A 430 1.08 -8.38 15.62
CA ARG A 430 1.70 -9.58 15.03
C ARG A 430 1.52 -9.62 13.51
N ASN A 431 0.36 -9.20 13.00
CA ASN A 431 0.11 -9.14 11.56
C ASN A 431 1.02 -8.12 10.87
N PHE A 432 1.19 -6.94 11.47
CA PHE A 432 2.10 -5.91 10.96
C PHE A 432 3.54 -6.41 10.93
N GLU A 433 4.00 -7.04 12.01
CA GLU A 433 5.34 -7.63 12.05
C GLU A 433 5.53 -8.72 10.97
N ALA A 434 4.54 -9.60 10.79
CA ALA A 434 4.58 -10.61 9.74
C ALA A 434 4.57 -9.98 8.33
N PHE A 435 3.78 -8.92 8.12
CA PHE A 435 3.74 -8.19 6.86
C PHE A 435 5.09 -7.55 6.53
N VAL A 436 5.74 -6.88 7.47
CA VAL A 436 7.01 -6.19 7.22
C VAL A 436 8.17 -7.19 7.15
N PHE A 437 8.31 -8.04 8.16
CA PHE A 437 9.52 -8.83 8.39
C PHE A 437 9.43 -10.27 7.85
N GLY A 438 8.23 -10.84 7.73
CA GLY A 438 8.00 -12.22 7.31
C GLY A 438 7.77 -13.18 8.45
#